data_AF-A0A3S2KEG0-F1
#
_entry.id   AF-A0A3S2KEG0-F1
#
_cell.length_a   1.000
_cell.length_b   1.000
_cell.length_c   1.000
_cell.angle_alpha   90.00
_cell.angle_beta   90.00
_cell.angle_gamma   90.00
#
_symmetry.space_group_name_H-M   'P 1'
#
loop_
_entity.id
_entity.type
_entity.pdbx_description
1 polymer ?
#
loop_
_entity_poly.entity_id
_entity_poly.type
_entity_poly.pdbx_seq_one_letter_code
_entity_poly.pdbx_strand_id
1 'polypeptide(L)'
;VEELLAEIGRRASESAGSVGDVLPSRLRHVELLGETNRHLHRATDGRMNEQELRAEELRLAADHLGRIVGAIDVEDMLDVIFSQFCIGK
;
A
#
# COMPACT_ATOMS: atom_id res chain seq x y z
N VAL A 1 -24.73 26.03 2.80
CA VAL A 1 -23.28 25.80 3.01
C VAL A 1 -23.04 24.94 4.24
N GLU A 2 -23.63 25.27 5.39
CA GLU A 2 -23.54 24.42 6.60
C GLU A 2 -24.01 22.97 6.39
N GLU A 3 -25.14 22.79 5.69
CA GLU A 3 -25.68 21.46 5.40
C GLU A 3 -24.75 20.62 4.49
N LEU A 4 -24.07 21.29 3.54
CA LEU A 4 -23.06 20.65 2.69
C LEU A 4 -21.82 20.26 3.49
N LEU A 5 -21.37 21.12 4.40
CA LEU A 5 -20.23 20.82 5.27
C LEU A 5 -20.53 19.66 6.24
N ALA A 6 -21.76 19.59 6.75
CA ALA A 6 -22.21 18.48 7.60
C ALA A 6 -22.17 17.15 6.84
N GLU A 7 -22.66 17.14 5.59
CA GLU A 7 -22.66 15.92 4.76
C GLU A 7 -21.24 15.50 4.35
N ILE A 8 -20.35 16.44 4.02
CA ILE A 8 -18.93 16.15 3.76
C ILE A 8 -18.26 15.59 5.02
N GLY A 9 -18.51 16.19 6.19
CA GLY A 9 -17.95 15.74 7.46
C GLY A 9 -18.38 14.32 7.83
N ARG A 10 -19.66 13.98 7.62
CA ARG A 10 -20.19 12.63 7.83
C ARG A 10 -19.48 11.60 6.95
N ARG A 11 -19.38 11.86 5.64
CA ARG A 11 -18.72 10.95 4.69
C ARG A 11 -17.23 10.79 4.97
N ALA A 12 -16.55 11.88 5.32
CA ALA A 12 -15.13 11.86 5.67
C ALA A 12 -14.90 11.02 6.95
N SER A 13 -15.76 11.17 7.96
CA SER A 13 -15.68 10.37 9.18
C SER A 13 -15.99 8.90 8.97
N GLU A 14 -16.87 8.55 8.02
CA GLU A 14 -17.17 7.16 7.65
C GLU A 14 -16.05 6.52 6.82
N SER A 15 -15.32 7.33 6.05
CA SER A 15 -14.24 6.85 5.18
C SER A 15 -12.87 6.83 5.86
N ALA A 16 -12.69 7.64 6.90
CA ALA A 16 -11.48 7.65 7.70
C ALA A 16 -11.40 6.39 8.58
N GLY A 17 -10.20 5.83 8.74
CA GLY A 17 -9.95 4.77 9.72
C GLY A 17 -10.25 5.23 11.15
N SER A 18 -10.31 4.28 12.08
CA SER A 18 -10.52 4.58 13.49
C SER A 18 -9.36 5.37 14.07
N VAL A 19 -9.63 6.20 15.08
CA VAL A 19 -8.59 6.80 15.91
C VAL A 19 -7.77 5.67 16.53
N GLY A 20 -6.47 5.62 16.20
CA GLY A 20 -5.56 4.57 16.62
C GLY A 20 -5.15 3.59 15.52
N ASP A 21 -5.79 3.64 14.35
CA ASP A 21 -5.35 2.83 13.21
C ASP A 21 -3.99 3.35 12.69
N VAL A 22 -3.04 2.42 12.51
CA VAL A 22 -1.80 2.70 11.80
C VAL A 22 -2.11 2.69 10.32
N LEU A 23 -2.50 3.84 9.78
CA LEU A 23 -2.78 4.02 8.36
C LEU A 23 -1.49 4.36 7.61
N PRO A 24 -1.23 3.74 6.44
CA PRO A 24 -0.14 4.14 5.58
C PRO A 24 -0.37 5.59 5.11
N SER A 25 0.48 6.51 5.53
CA SER A 25 0.33 7.94 5.21
C SER A 25 0.89 8.34 3.83
N ARG A 26 1.58 7.42 3.15
CA ARG A 26 2.19 7.64 1.83
C ARG A 26 1.51 6.79 0.77
N LEU A 27 1.16 7.40 -0.37
CA LEU A 27 0.55 6.72 -1.51
C LEU A 27 1.35 5.47 -1.94
N ARG A 28 2.69 5.59 -2.02
CA ARG A 28 3.57 4.45 -2.35
C ARG A 28 3.38 3.24 -1.44
N HIS A 29 3.15 3.46 -0.14
CA HIS A 29 2.94 2.37 0.81
C HIS A 29 1.57 1.73 0.62
N VAL A 30 0.54 2.53 0.32
CA VAL A 30 -0.80 2.04 -0.02
C VAL A 30 -0.74 1.17 -1.29
N GLU A 31 -0.03 1.61 -2.32
CA GLU A 31 0.13 0.88 -3.58
C GLU A 31 0.84 -0.46 -3.38
N LEU A 32 1.99 -0.46 -2.68
CA LEU A 32 2.75 -1.67 -2.37
C LEU A 32 1.95 -2.68 -1.53
N LEU A 33 1.18 -2.22 -0.54
CA LEU A 33 0.28 -3.08 0.24
C LEU A 33 -0.85 -3.64 -0.63
N GLY A 34 -1.38 -2.83 -1.55
CA GLY A 34 -2.38 -3.26 -2.53
C GLY A 34 -1.87 -4.37 -3.44
N GLU A 35 -0.65 -4.24 -3.98
CA GLU A 35 -0.01 -5.31 -4.78
C GLU A 35 0.26 -6.56 -3.95
N THR A 36 0.80 -6.40 -2.74
CA THR A 36 1.03 -7.50 -1.79
C THR A 36 -0.27 -8.30 -1.59
N ASN A 37 -1.38 -7.61 -1.32
CA ASN A 37 -2.67 -8.24 -1.09
C ASN A 37 -3.19 -8.96 -2.34
N ARG A 38 -3.03 -8.39 -3.54
CA ARG A 38 -3.41 -9.05 -4.80
C ARG A 38 -2.68 -10.37 -5.00
N HIS A 39 -1.36 -10.38 -4.80
CA HIS A 39 -0.54 -11.58 -4.93
C HIS A 39 -0.91 -12.65 -3.88
N LEU A 40 -1.15 -12.25 -2.63
CA LEU A 40 -1.61 -13.18 -1.58
C LEU A 40 -2.97 -13.81 -1.92
N HIS A 41 -3.92 -13.03 -2.45
CA HIS A 41 -5.20 -13.57 -2.91
C HIS A 41 -5.04 -14.58 -4.05
N ARG A 42 -4.14 -14.33 -5.00
CA ARG A 42 -3.85 -15.28 -6.09
C ARG A 42 -3.18 -16.56 -5.57
N ALA A 43 -2.21 -16.44 -4.68
CA ALA A 43 -1.52 -17.58 -4.07
C ALA A 43 -2.45 -18.47 -3.21
N THR A 44 -3.53 -17.89 -2.68
CA THR A 44 -4.54 -18.59 -1.87
C THR A 44 -5.79 -18.97 -2.65
N ASP A 45 -5.90 -18.60 -3.93
CA ASP A 45 -7.02 -19.00 -4.78
C ASP A 45 -6.96 -20.50 -5.02
N GLY A 46 -7.95 -21.23 -4.50
CA GLY A 46 -8.06 -22.69 -4.63
C GLY A 46 -8.24 -23.19 -6.07
N ARG A 47 -8.43 -22.28 -7.05
CA ARG A 47 -8.42 -22.61 -8.48
C ARG A 47 -7.00 -22.73 -9.05
N MET A 48 -5.99 -22.20 -8.37
CA MET A 48 -4.59 -22.27 -8.77
C MET A 48 -3.96 -23.55 -8.21
N ASN A 49 -3.92 -24.61 -9.02
CA ASN A 49 -3.47 -25.94 -8.56
C ASN A 49 -1.94 -26.13 -8.64
N GLU A 50 -1.25 -25.32 -9.43
CA GLU A 50 0.19 -25.44 -9.66
C GLU A 50 0.96 -24.80 -8.50
N GLN A 51 1.70 -25.63 -7.76
CA GLN A 51 2.50 -25.19 -6.62
C GLN A 51 3.58 -24.19 -7.02
N GLU A 52 4.13 -24.31 -8.24
CA GLU A 52 5.13 -23.40 -8.79
C GLU A 52 4.57 -21.98 -8.97
N LEU A 53 3.35 -21.84 -9.52
CA LEU A 53 2.70 -20.54 -9.66
C LEU A 53 2.34 -19.93 -8.30
N ARG A 54 1.87 -20.74 -7.35
CA ARG A 54 1.59 -20.26 -5.99
C ARG A 54 2.86 -19.77 -5.29
N ALA A 55 3.98 -20.48 -5.46
CA ALA A 55 5.26 -20.08 -4.91
C ALA A 55 5.74 -18.75 -5.52
N GLU A 56 5.55 -18.55 -6.82
CA GLU A 56 5.89 -17.29 -7.48
C GLU A 56 5.02 -16.12 -6.98
N GLU A 57 3.70 -16.31 -6.84
CA GLU A 57 2.82 -15.29 -6.26
C GLU A 57 3.22 -14.94 -4.82
N LEU A 58 3.64 -15.91 -4.01
CA LEU A 58 4.18 -15.65 -2.66
C LEU A 58 5.53 -14.90 -2.70
N ARG A 59 6.41 -15.22 -3.65
CA ARG A 59 7.67 -14.50 -3.85
C ARG A 59 7.41 -13.04 -4.21
N LEU A 60 6.46 -12.77 -5.10
CA LEU A 60 6.06 -11.43 -5.50
C LEU A 60 5.40 -10.67 -4.34
N ALA A 61 4.55 -11.32 -3.54
CA ALA A 61 3.98 -10.71 -2.34
C ALA A 61 5.08 -10.30 -1.33
N ALA A 62 6.06 -11.17 -1.10
CA ALA A 62 7.19 -10.90 -0.23
C ALA A 62 8.05 -9.74 -0.76
N ASP A 63 8.23 -9.63 -2.08
CA ASP A 63 9.00 -8.53 -2.70
C ASP A 63 8.35 -7.16 -2.42
N HIS A 64 7.06 -7.03 -2.72
CA HIS A 64 6.32 -5.78 -2.54
C HIS A 64 6.25 -5.38 -1.06
N LEU A 65 6.09 -6.34 -0.15
CA LEU A 65 6.12 -6.09 1.29
C LEU A 65 7.53 -5.68 1.76
N GLY A 66 8.58 -6.33 1.22
CA GLY A 66 9.97 -6.04 1.50
C GLY A 66 10.37 -4.60 1.17
N ARG A 67 9.86 -4.05 0.06
CA ARG A 67 10.06 -2.64 -0.34
C ARG A 67 9.47 -1.64 0.67
N ILE A 68 8.42 -2.00 1.40
CA ILE A 68 7.82 -1.14 2.43
C ILE A 68 8.73 -1.02 3.64
N VAL A 69 9.31 -2.15 4.07
CA VAL A 69 10.17 -2.24 5.25
C VAL A 69 11.64 -1.92 4.96
N GLY A 70 11.98 -1.63 3.69
CA GLY A 70 13.34 -1.30 3.25
C GLY A 70 14.27 -2.51 3.14
N ALA A 71 13.72 -3.72 3.03
CA ALA A 71 14.49 -4.95 2.85
C ALA A 71 14.87 -5.23 1.38
N ILE A 72 14.27 -4.49 0.44
CA ILE A 72 14.51 -4.56 -1.00
C ILE A 72 14.80 -3.15 -1.49
N ASP A 73 15.87 -3.05 -2.29
CA ASP A 73 16.83 -1.94 -2.46
C ASP A 73 16.43 -0.50 -2.10
N VAL A 74 17.40 0.20 -1.52
CA VAL A 74 17.30 1.58 -1.00
C VAL A 74 17.26 2.61 -2.13
N GLU A 75 17.81 2.27 -3.29
CA GLU A 75 18.08 3.19 -4.40
C GLU A 75 16.78 3.75 -5.03
N ASP A 76 15.75 2.92 -5.23
CA ASP A 76 14.45 3.37 -5.77
C ASP A 76 13.67 4.27 -4.80
N MET A 77 13.91 4.14 -3.49
CA MET A 77 13.21 4.95 -2.47
C MET A 77 13.80 6.35 -2.34
N LEU A 78 15.10 6.52 -2.55
CA LEU A 78 15.76 7.82 -2.41
C LEU A 78 15.31 8.78 -3.52
N ASP A 79 15.17 8.33 -4.76
CA ASP A 79 14.74 9.18 -5.88
C ASP A 79 13.32 9.74 -5.70
N VAL A 80 12.40 8.95 -5.15
CA VAL A 80 11.02 9.41 -4.84
C VAL A 80 11.00 10.33 -3.62
N ILE A 81 11.84 10.08 -2.62
CA ILE A 81 11.96 10.96 -1.44
C ILE A 81 12.53 12.31 -1.86
N PHE A 82 13.62 12.33 -2.63
CA PHE A 82 14.31 13.57 -3.01
C PHE A 82 13.63 14.35 -4.14
N SER A 83 12.79 13.73 -4.96
CA SER A 83 11.99 14.43 -5.97
C SER A 83 10.82 15.24 -5.40
N GLN A 84 10.43 15.00 -4.14
CA GLN A 84 9.37 15.76 -3.46
C GLN A 84 9.90 16.93 -2.62
N PHE A 85 11.22 17.07 -2.46
CA PHE A 85 11.81 18.24 -1.80
C PHE A 85 12.10 19.32 -2.85
N CYS A 86 11.63 20.54 -2.60
CA CYS A 86 12.11 21.70 -3.35
C CYS A 86 13.63 21.78 -3.21
N ILE A 87 14.36 21.93 -4.32
CA ILE A 87 15.82 22.10 -4.31
C ILE A 87 16.17 23.26 -3.37
N GLY A 88 16.85 22.95 -2.26
CA GLY A 88 17.37 23.94 -1.31
C GLY A 88 16.76 23.97 0.10
N LYS A 89 16.26 22.85 0.64
CA LYS A 89 16.03 22.71 2.09
C LYS A 89 16.69 21.46 2.65
#